data_AF-A0A200RC24-F1
#
_entry.id   AF-A0A200RC24-F1
#
_cell.length_a   1.000
_cell.length_b   1.000
_cell.length_c   1.000
_cell.angle_alpha   90.00
_cell.angle_beta   90.00
_cell.angle_gamma   90.00
#
_symmetry.space_group_name_H-M   'P 1'
#
loop_
_entity.id
_entity.type
_entity.pdbx_description
1 polymer ?
#
loop_
_entity_poly.entity_id
_entity_poly.type
_entity_poly.pdbx_seq_one_letter_code
_entity_poly.pdbx_strand_id
1 'polypeptide(L)'
;MQKILKEVGEESLSRNFCEKLARKFSRDTGRAGKPGMQWTQVRSWFQKKYQACKDKATPSPPIAPKIEVDPTDVSVSNSEPENFSAIPKGERLLDISDLEFEAKSSKDGAWYDVALFLTHRILSSGEPEVRVRFVGFGAEEDEWVNVKKAVRERSIPMEPSECQKVQVGDLVLCFQERRDQAIYYDAHVVEIKRRLHDIRGCRCLFLVRYDHDNTEG
;
A
#
# COMPACT_ATOMS: atom_id res chain seq x y z
N MET A 1 5.75 -5.83 -18.07
CA MET A 1 6.54 -7.06 -17.80
C MET A 1 7.76 -6.82 -16.91
N GLN A 2 8.52 -5.72 -17.03
CA GLN A 2 9.64 -5.44 -16.10
C GLN A 2 9.21 -5.14 -14.66
N LYS A 3 8.00 -4.59 -14.45
CA LYS A 3 7.46 -4.27 -13.11
C LYS A 3 7.22 -5.51 -12.24
N ILE A 4 6.71 -6.59 -12.84
CA ILE A 4 6.44 -7.89 -12.17
C ILE A 4 7.74 -8.56 -11.67
N LEU A 5 8.89 -8.28 -12.30
CA LEU A 5 10.19 -8.86 -11.90
C LEU A 5 10.80 -8.22 -10.65
N LYS A 6 10.39 -7.00 -10.27
CA LYS A 6 10.92 -6.30 -9.09
C LYS A 6 10.14 -6.60 -7.80
N GLU A 7 8.88 -7.01 -7.93
CA GLU A 7 7.96 -7.20 -6.79
C GLU A 7 8.01 -8.62 -6.23
N VAL A 8 8.61 -9.58 -6.94
CA VAL A 8 8.53 -10.99 -6.55
C VAL A 8 9.94 -11.58 -6.46
N GLY A 9 10.44 -11.71 -5.23
CA GLY A 9 11.72 -12.35 -4.94
C GLY A 9 11.77 -13.83 -5.37
N GLU A 10 12.89 -14.51 -5.09
CA GLU A 10 13.25 -15.85 -5.59
C GLU A 10 12.18 -16.97 -5.42
N GLU A 11 11.12 -16.76 -4.63
CA GLU A 11 10.09 -17.76 -4.34
C GLU A 11 8.97 -17.92 -5.40
N SER A 12 8.92 -17.14 -6.48
CA SER A 12 7.76 -17.16 -7.41
C SER A 12 7.98 -17.81 -8.77
N LEU A 13 8.62 -18.97 -8.82
CA LEU A 13 8.62 -19.84 -10.01
C LEU A 13 7.60 -20.98 -9.92
N SER A 14 6.59 -20.86 -9.05
CA SER A 14 5.55 -21.87 -8.91
C SER A 14 4.78 -22.03 -10.22
N ARG A 15 4.47 -23.28 -10.59
CA ARG A 15 3.73 -23.61 -11.81
C ARG A 15 2.40 -22.85 -11.88
N ASN A 16 1.69 -22.77 -10.74
CA ASN A 16 0.39 -22.09 -10.64
C ASN A 16 0.49 -20.58 -10.96
N PHE A 17 1.57 -19.91 -10.55
CA PHE A 17 1.82 -18.51 -10.87
C PHE A 17 2.09 -18.32 -12.38
N CYS A 18 2.95 -19.16 -12.95
CA CYS A 18 3.28 -19.11 -14.37
C CYS A 18 2.06 -19.41 -15.25
N GLU A 19 1.17 -20.33 -14.83
CA GLU A 19 -0.08 -20.65 -15.53
C GLU A 19 -1.09 -19.50 -15.48
N LYS A 20 -1.26 -18.86 -14.32
CA LYS A 20 -2.14 -17.68 -14.17
C LYS A 20 -1.68 -16.53 -15.07
N LEU A 21 -0.38 -16.23 -15.09
CA LEU A 21 0.19 -15.22 -15.98
C LEU A 21 0.02 -15.58 -17.46
N ALA A 22 0.33 -16.82 -17.84
CA ALA A 22 0.18 -17.29 -19.21
C ALA A 22 -1.27 -17.15 -19.72
N ARG A 23 -2.26 -17.45 -18.87
CA ARG A 23 -3.68 -17.25 -19.20
C ARG A 23 -4.04 -15.77 -19.33
N LYS A 24 -3.58 -14.91 -18.42
CA LYS A 24 -3.84 -13.46 -18.46
C LYS A 24 -3.29 -12.83 -19.75
N PHE A 25 -2.05 -13.18 -20.13
CA PHE A 25 -1.43 -12.67 -21.36
C PHE A 25 -2.01 -13.28 -22.65
N SER A 26 -2.51 -14.52 -22.60
CA SER A 26 -3.19 -15.13 -23.76
C SER A 26 -4.55 -14.48 -24.05
N ARG A 27 -5.13 -13.79 -23.06
CA ARG A 27 -6.41 -13.08 -23.15
C ARG A 27 -6.24 -11.58 -23.45
N ASP A 28 -5.01 -11.10 -23.59
CA ASP A 28 -4.73 -9.70 -23.83
C ASP A 28 -5.11 -9.29 -25.26
N THR A 29 -5.73 -8.12 -25.41
CA THR A 29 -6.39 -7.69 -26.65
C THR A 29 -5.41 -7.49 -27.82
N GLY A 30 -4.13 -7.27 -27.51
CA GLY A 30 -3.04 -7.18 -28.49
C GLY A 30 -2.56 -8.52 -29.08
N ARG A 31 -3.18 -9.67 -28.72
CA ARG A 31 -2.78 -11.02 -29.21
C ARG A 31 -3.90 -11.80 -29.91
N ALA A 32 -4.96 -11.13 -30.37
CA ALA A 32 -6.02 -11.78 -31.15
C ALA A 32 -5.42 -12.56 -32.35
N GLY A 33 -5.72 -13.87 -32.42
CA GLY A 33 -5.26 -14.76 -33.50
C GLY A 33 -3.90 -15.45 -33.30
N LYS A 34 -3.17 -15.23 -32.19
CA LYS A 34 -1.90 -15.93 -31.91
C LYS A 34 -2.11 -17.10 -30.94
N PRO A 35 -1.31 -18.19 -31.05
CA PRO A 35 -1.43 -19.31 -30.12
C PRO A 35 -1.20 -18.87 -28.68
N GLY A 36 -1.97 -19.49 -27.78
CA GLY A 36 -1.91 -19.25 -26.34
C GLY A 36 -0.50 -19.46 -25.82
N MET A 37 -0.03 -18.51 -25.01
CA MET A 37 1.29 -18.58 -24.40
C MET A 37 1.30 -19.72 -23.39
N GLN A 38 2.31 -20.58 -23.44
CA GLN A 38 2.45 -21.72 -22.52
C GLN A 38 3.17 -21.27 -21.24
N TRP A 39 2.79 -21.81 -20.08
CA TRP A 39 3.39 -21.46 -18.79
C TRP A 39 4.90 -21.73 -18.74
N THR A 40 5.37 -22.73 -19.51
CA THR A 40 6.79 -23.07 -19.66
C THR A 40 7.59 -21.95 -20.32
N GLN A 41 7.00 -21.22 -21.26
CA GLN A 41 7.61 -20.07 -21.93
C GLN A 41 7.74 -18.87 -21.00
N VAL A 42 6.70 -18.63 -20.18
CA VAL A 42 6.72 -17.59 -19.14
C VAL A 42 7.83 -17.90 -18.12
N ARG A 43 7.91 -19.16 -17.67
CA ARG A 43 8.94 -19.60 -16.71
C ARG A 43 10.36 -19.45 -17.26
N SER A 44 10.60 -19.89 -18.49
CA SER A 44 11.91 -19.76 -19.14
C SER A 44 12.32 -18.29 -19.35
N TRP A 45 11.36 -17.42 -19.68
CA TRP A 45 11.61 -15.98 -19.79
C TRP A 45 12.01 -15.34 -18.46
N PHE A 46 11.32 -15.69 -17.37
CA PHE A 46 11.67 -15.23 -16.02
C PHE A 46 13.07 -15.70 -15.61
N GLN A 47 13.39 -16.99 -15.81
CA GLN A 47 14.71 -17.54 -15.51
C GLN A 47 15.83 -16.85 -16.31
N LYS A 48 15.61 -16.62 -17.62
CA LYS A 48 16.59 -15.94 -18.47
C LYS A 48 16.80 -14.47 -18.05
N LYS A 49 15.75 -13.78 -17.61
CA LYS A 49 15.84 -12.40 -17.10
C LYS A 49 16.50 -12.31 -15.73
N TYR A 50 16.26 -13.31 -14.88
CA TYR A 50 16.90 -13.43 -13.58
C TYR A 50 18.40 -13.72 -13.71
N GLN A 51 18.79 -14.66 -14.58
CA GLN A 51 20.19 -14.95 -14.87
C GLN A 51 20.90 -13.74 -15.48
N ALA A 52 20.26 -13.03 -16.41
CA ALA A 52 20.82 -11.79 -16.98
C ALA A 52 20.95 -10.63 -15.95
N CYS A 53 20.27 -10.69 -14.80
CA CYS A 53 20.49 -9.77 -13.69
C CYS A 53 21.65 -10.20 -12.79
N LYS A 54 21.87 -11.52 -12.61
CA LYS A 54 23.07 -12.04 -11.92
C LYS A 54 24.35 -11.80 -12.73
N ASP A 55 24.31 -11.96 -14.05
CA ASP A 55 25.49 -11.77 -14.91
C ASP A 55 25.88 -10.29 -15.09
N LYS A 56 24.99 -9.34 -14.75
CA LYS A 56 25.27 -7.88 -14.74
C LYS A 56 25.99 -7.41 -13.46
N ALA A 57 26.23 -8.30 -12.50
CA ALA A 57 27.12 -8.05 -11.37
C ALA A 57 28.48 -8.72 -11.63
N THR A 58 29.24 -8.19 -12.60
CA THR A 58 30.66 -8.53 -12.76
C THR A 58 31.48 -7.26 -12.45
N PRO A 59 32.51 -7.34 -11.60
CA PRO A 59 33.28 -6.17 -11.17
C PRO A 59 34.18 -5.68 -12.31
N SER A 60 34.20 -4.37 -12.53
CA SER A 60 35.20 -3.74 -13.41
C SER A 60 36.57 -3.69 -12.72
N PRO A 61 37.69 -3.82 -13.46
CA PRO A 61 39.01 -4.05 -12.87
C PRO A 61 39.66 -2.77 -12.31
N PRO A 62 40.58 -2.88 -11.34
CA PRO A 62 41.25 -1.74 -10.73
C PRO A 62 42.48 -1.30 -11.52
N ILE A 63 42.65 0.02 -11.69
CA ILE A 63 43.94 0.63 -12.05
C ILE A 63 44.58 1.13 -10.75
N ALA A 64 45.79 0.64 -10.50
CA ALA A 64 46.64 0.94 -9.34
C ALA A 64 47.19 2.39 -9.35
N PRO A 65 47.84 2.83 -8.26
CA PRO A 65 49.29 2.65 -8.22
C PRO A 65 49.84 2.10 -6.90
N LYS A 66 50.96 1.39 -7.07
CA LYS A 66 51.89 0.85 -6.05
C LYS A 66 52.30 1.89 -5.02
N ILE A 67 52.43 1.48 -3.76
CA ILE A 67 53.64 1.63 -2.93
C ILE A 67 53.70 0.38 -2.03
N GLU A 68 54.84 -0.30 -2.10
CA GLU A 68 55.26 -1.45 -1.32
C GLU A 68 55.56 -1.03 0.13
N VAL A 69 55.12 -1.77 1.16
CA VAL A 69 55.92 -2.39 2.26
C VAL A 69 55.00 -3.32 3.08
N ASP A 70 55.43 -4.55 3.33
CA ASP A 70 54.91 -5.57 4.28
C ASP A 70 56.09 -5.91 5.25
N PRO A 71 55.98 -6.56 6.44
CA PRO A 71 54.81 -7.18 7.09
C PRO A 71 54.66 -7.02 8.64
N THR A 72 53.55 -7.59 9.15
CA THR A 72 53.27 -8.10 10.53
C THR A 72 53.02 -7.06 11.65
N ASP A 73 51.98 -7.12 12.50
CA ASP A 73 51.40 -8.27 13.21
C ASP A 73 50.04 -7.89 13.90
N VAL A 74 49.26 -8.92 14.26
CA VAL A 74 48.11 -8.97 15.21
C VAL A 74 46.71 -8.48 14.76
N SER A 75 45.84 -9.47 14.52
CA SER A 75 44.39 -9.41 14.36
C SER A 75 43.63 -9.54 15.69
N VAL A 76 42.70 -8.61 16.00
CA VAL A 76 41.62 -8.82 16.99
C VAL A 76 40.30 -8.21 16.51
N SER A 77 39.35 -9.12 16.24
CA SER A 77 37.88 -9.11 16.48
C SER A 77 37.03 -7.85 16.25
N ASN A 78 36.11 -7.92 15.29
CA ASN A 78 34.86 -7.14 15.27
C ASN A 78 33.66 -8.06 15.45
N SER A 79 32.81 -7.75 16.44
CA SER A 79 31.50 -8.37 16.68
C SER A 79 30.38 -7.48 16.14
N GLU A 80 29.46 -8.07 15.38
CA GLU A 80 28.15 -7.51 14.97
C GLU A 80 27.15 -7.50 16.16
N PRO A 81 26.16 -6.59 16.19
CA PRO A 81 24.96 -6.74 17.01
C PRO A 81 23.75 -7.23 16.21
N GLU A 82 22.84 -7.87 16.96
CA GLU A 82 21.98 -8.95 16.53
C GLU A 82 20.61 -8.55 15.94
N ASN A 83 20.06 -9.50 15.19
CA ASN A 83 18.70 -9.54 14.65
C ASN A 83 17.63 -9.62 15.76
N PHE A 84 16.63 -8.75 15.70
CA PHE A 84 15.33 -9.01 16.34
C PHE A 84 14.39 -9.72 15.36
N SER A 85 14.31 -11.04 15.44
CA SER A 85 13.30 -11.85 14.76
C SER A 85 12.30 -12.41 15.77
N ALA A 86 11.03 -12.02 15.67
CA ALA A 86 9.89 -12.85 16.07
C ALA A 86 8.57 -12.22 15.60
N ILE A 87 7.98 -12.75 14.52
CA ILE A 87 6.53 -12.66 14.29
C ILE A 87 5.99 -14.10 14.29
N PRO A 88 4.91 -14.41 15.03
CA PRO A 88 4.37 -15.76 15.10
C PRO A 88 3.77 -16.19 13.77
N LYS A 89 4.15 -17.39 13.31
CA LYS A 89 3.53 -18.09 12.19
C LYS A 89 2.10 -18.47 12.55
N GLY A 90 1.11 -17.97 11.83
CA GLY A 90 -0.23 -18.56 11.86
C GLY A 90 -1.41 -17.61 11.65
N GLU A 91 -1.34 -16.65 10.75
CA GLU A 91 -2.55 -15.96 10.27
C GLU A 91 -2.64 -16.14 8.76
N ARG A 92 -3.84 -16.49 8.28
CA ARG A 92 -4.13 -16.55 6.84
C ARG A 92 -3.70 -15.22 6.25
N LEU A 93 -2.74 -15.28 5.32
CA LEU A 93 -2.27 -14.14 4.57
C LEU A 93 -3.48 -13.54 3.86
N LEU A 94 -4.08 -12.50 4.45
CA LEU A 94 -5.05 -11.66 3.76
C LEU A 94 -4.33 -11.21 2.49
N ASP A 95 -4.94 -11.47 1.34
CA ASP A 95 -4.34 -11.13 0.06
C ASP A 95 -4.15 -9.62 0.06
N ILE A 96 -2.89 -9.16 0.19
CA ILE A 96 -2.55 -7.74 0.36
C ILE A 96 -3.09 -6.91 -0.81
N SER A 97 -3.40 -7.55 -1.95
CA SER A 97 -4.06 -6.94 -3.10
C SER A 97 -5.50 -6.52 -2.88
N ASP A 98 -6.17 -7.00 -1.84
CA ASP A 98 -7.56 -6.67 -1.53
C ASP A 98 -7.69 -5.48 -0.56
N LEU A 99 -6.57 -5.03 0.02
CA LEU A 99 -6.57 -3.90 0.95
C LEU A 99 -6.59 -2.58 0.19
N GLU A 100 -7.61 -1.79 0.47
CA GLU A 100 -7.77 -0.43 -0.03
C GLU A 100 -7.47 0.56 1.10
N PHE A 101 -6.83 1.68 0.76
CA PHE A 101 -6.38 2.66 1.74
C PHE A 101 -6.94 4.04 1.44
N GLU A 102 -7.09 4.82 2.48
CA GLU A 102 -7.35 6.25 2.43
C GLU A 102 -6.25 7.00 3.21
N ALA A 103 -6.00 8.24 2.81
CA ALA A 103 -5.01 9.08 3.46
C ALA A 103 -5.54 10.50 3.70
N LYS A 104 -5.08 11.10 4.79
CA LYS A 104 -5.49 12.43 5.23
C LYS A 104 -4.61 13.48 4.55
N SER A 105 -5.21 14.35 3.73
CA SER A 105 -4.50 15.46 3.10
C SER A 105 -4.10 16.50 4.15
N SER A 106 -2.91 17.06 3.97
CA SER A 106 -2.41 18.16 4.77
C SER A 106 -2.98 19.52 4.37
N LYS A 107 -3.61 19.62 3.19
CA LYS A 107 -4.11 20.88 2.62
C LYS A 107 -5.42 21.32 3.25
N ASP A 108 -6.32 20.38 3.49
CA ASP A 108 -7.66 20.63 4.02
C ASP A 108 -8.04 19.75 5.21
N GLY A 109 -7.22 18.75 5.55
CA GLY A 109 -7.49 17.83 6.66
C GLY A 109 -8.52 16.75 6.33
N ALA A 110 -8.86 16.57 5.06
CA ALA A 110 -9.82 15.59 4.60
C ALA A 110 -9.19 14.23 4.26
N TRP A 111 -10.02 13.19 4.22
CA TRP A 111 -9.62 11.85 3.79
C TRP A 111 -9.97 11.58 2.33
N TYR A 112 -9.03 10.98 1.62
CA TYR A 112 -9.14 10.63 0.21
C TYR A 112 -8.63 9.22 -0.03
N ASP A 113 -9.27 8.52 -0.97
CA ASP A 113 -8.79 7.23 -1.43
C ASP A 113 -7.39 7.32 -2.03
N VAL A 114 -6.51 6.41 -1.61
CA VAL A 114 -5.16 6.28 -2.16
C VAL A 114 -5.21 5.40 -3.39
N ALA A 115 -4.81 5.97 -4.54
CA ALA A 115 -4.63 5.22 -5.77
C ALA A 115 -3.29 4.47 -5.78
N LEU A 116 -2.21 5.13 -5.34
CA LEU A 116 -0.86 4.58 -5.37
C LEU A 116 0.00 5.10 -4.21
N PHE A 117 0.77 4.20 -3.62
CA PHE A 117 1.96 4.55 -2.84
C PHE A 117 3.16 4.63 -3.79
N LEU A 118 3.78 5.80 -3.90
CA LEU A 118 4.83 6.08 -4.88
C LEU A 118 6.23 5.76 -4.34
N THR A 119 6.50 6.19 -3.11
CA THR A 119 7.78 5.99 -2.41
C THR A 119 7.59 6.26 -0.91
N HIS A 120 8.63 6.02 -0.11
CA HIS A 120 8.65 6.30 1.33
C HIS A 120 9.92 7.06 1.72
N ARG A 121 9.90 7.66 2.91
CA ARG A 121 11.07 8.25 3.59
C ARG A 121 10.93 8.10 5.09
N ILE A 122 12.06 8.10 5.78
CA ILE A 122 12.12 8.25 7.24
C ILE A 122 12.72 9.62 7.52
N LEU A 123 12.01 10.47 8.26
CA LEU A 123 12.51 11.79 8.65
C LEU A 123 13.62 11.65 9.70
N SER A 124 14.39 12.72 9.92
CA SER A 124 15.40 12.76 10.99
C SER A 124 14.81 12.58 12.39
N SER A 125 13.51 12.87 12.57
CA SER A 125 12.75 12.58 13.78
C SER A 125 12.43 11.09 13.99
N GLY A 126 12.72 10.23 13.01
CA GLY A 126 12.34 8.82 13.01
C GLY A 126 10.91 8.55 12.52
N GLU A 127 10.16 9.59 12.17
CA GLU A 127 8.78 9.45 11.69
C GLU A 127 8.74 8.94 10.23
N PRO A 128 7.96 7.87 9.94
CA PRO A 128 7.81 7.36 8.59
C PRO A 128 6.77 8.14 7.80
N GLU A 129 7.12 8.49 6.56
CA GLU A 129 6.22 9.11 5.61
C GLU A 129 6.20 8.35 4.28
N VAL A 130 5.04 8.37 3.64
CA VAL A 130 4.83 7.83 2.29
C VAL A 130 4.36 8.93 1.37
N ARG A 131 4.77 8.86 0.11
CA ARG A 131 4.27 9.74 -0.93
C ARG A 131 3.09 9.06 -1.62
N VAL A 132 1.90 9.65 -1.53
CA VAL A 132 0.65 9.08 -2.04
C VAL A 132 0.16 9.84 -3.26
N ARG A 133 -0.49 9.12 -4.18
CA ARG A 133 -1.36 9.68 -5.21
C ARG A 133 -2.80 9.35 -4.86
N PHE A 134 -3.66 10.36 -4.81
CA PHE A 134 -5.08 10.19 -4.54
C PHE A 134 -5.86 9.77 -5.79
N VAL A 135 -6.97 9.06 -5.60
CA VAL A 135 -7.89 8.71 -6.69
C VAL A 135 -8.49 9.98 -7.28
N GLY A 136 -8.47 10.09 -8.62
CA GLY A 136 -9.04 11.24 -9.34
C GLY A 136 -8.10 12.45 -9.47
N PHE A 137 -6.92 12.42 -8.84
CA PHE A 137 -5.97 13.53 -8.88
C PHE A 137 -4.67 13.16 -9.63
N GLY A 138 -4.01 14.18 -10.22
CA GLY A 138 -2.75 14.03 -10.95
C GLY A 138 -1.52 14.12 -10.06
N ALA A 139 -0.34 14.08 -10.69
CA ALA A 139 0.95 14.08 -9.99
C ALA A 139 1.26 15.39 -9.26
N GLU A 140 0.62 16.48 -9.67
CA GLU A 140 0.65 17.80 -9.06
C GLU A 140 0.04 17.82 -7.65
N GLU A 141 -0.86 16.88 -7.35
CA GLU A 141 -1.51 16.76 -6.05
C GLU A 141 -0.89 15.67 -5.16
N ASP A 142 0.21 15.02 -5.59
CA ASP A 142 0.87 13.98 -4.80
C ASP A 142 1.38 14.56 -3.46
N GLU A 143 1.03 13.93 -2.34
CA GLU A 143 1.37 14.42 -0.99
C GLU A 143 2.28 13.46 -0.21
N TRP A 144 3.15 14.02 0.63
CA TRP A 144 3.85 13.26 1.66
C TRP A 144 2.97 13.23 2.92
N VAL A 145 2.61 12.04 3.37
CA VAL A 145 1.73 11.84 4.53
C VAL A 145 2.41 10.93 5.55
N ASN A 146 2.21 11.22 6.85
CA ASN A 146 2.72 10.40 7.93
C ASN A 146 1.96 9.07 8.01
N VAL A 147 2.68 7.95 7.98
CA VAL A 147 2.07 6.61 7.91
C VAL A 147 1.21 6.32 9.13
N LYS A 148 1.64 6.72 10.32
CA LYS A 148 0.94 6.39 11.57
C LYS A 148 -0.29 7.25 11.83
N LYS A 149 -0.31 8.47 11.29
CA LYS A 149 -1.32 9.49 11.63
C LYS A 149 -2.29 9.78 10.49
N ALA A 150 -1.90 9.51 9.25
CA ALA A 150 -2.58 10.02 8.06
C ALA A 150 -2.75 8.96 6.96
N VAL A 151 -2.59 7.67 7.28
CA VAL A 151 -2.89 6.55 6.38
C VAL A 151 -3.65 5.49 7.18
N ARG A 152 -4.76 4.99 6.63
CA ARG A 152 -5.51 3.87 7.20
C ARG A 152 -6.20 3.06 6.11
N GLU A 153 -6.69 1.87 6.47
CA GLU A 153 -7.58 1.11 5.59
C GLU A 153 -8.84 1.94 5.29
N ARG A 154 -9.34 1.82 4.07
CA ARG A 154 -10.50 2.58 3.60
C ARG A 154 -11.70 2.33 4.51
N SER A 155 -12.40 3.42 4.84
CA SER A 155 -13.64 3.36 5.61
C SER A 155 -14.69 2.53 4.89
N ILE A 156 -15.43 1.71 5.64
CA ILE A 156 -16.43 0.79 5.08
C ILE A 156 -17.80 1.49 5.07
N PRO A 157 -18.50 1.55 3.92
CA PRO A 157 -19.87 2.06 3.87
C PRO A 157 -20.80 1.28 4.80
N MET A 158 -21.61 1.99 5.56
CA MET A 158 -22.58 1.38 6.47
C MET A 158 -23.84 0.94 5.71
N GLU A 159 -24.16 -0.36 5.78
CA GLU A 159 -25.41 -0.86 5.22
C GLU A 159 -26.63 -0.47 6.08
N PRO A 160 -27.84 -0.32 5.50
CA PRO A 160 -29.05 0.05 6.26
C PRO A 160 -29.36 -0.87 7.45
N SER A 161 -29.05 -2.16 7.32
CA SER A 161 -29.23 -3.18 8.36
C SER A 161 -28.22 -3.06 9.51
N GLU A 162 -27.14 -2.31 9.32
CA GLU A 162 -26.01 -2.22 10.24
C GLU A 162 -26.03 -0.97 11.10
N CYS A 163 -27.00 -0.07 10.88
CA CYS A 163 -27.12 1.18 11.63
C CYS A 163 -27.12 0.99 13.16
N GLN A 164 -27.65 -0.14 13.66
CA GLN A 164 -27.70 -0.45 15.09
C GLN A 164 -26.33 -0.73 15.70
N LYS A 165 -25.31 -1.03 14.88
CA LYS A 165 -23.94 -1.25 15.32
C LYS A 165 -23.27 0.05 15.77
N VAL A 166 -23.61 1.18 15.14
CA VAL A 166 -23.05 2.50 15.45
C VAL A 166 -23.51 2.97 16.83
N GLN A 167 -22.59 3.39 17.68
CA GLN A 167 -22.82 3.92 19.02
C GLN A 167 -22.35 5.38 19.15
N VAL A 168 -22.84 6.04 20.20
CA VAL A 168 -22.32 7.36 20.60
C VAL A 168 -20.84 7.22 20.98
N GLY A 169 -20.01 8.10 20.44
CA GLY A 169 -18.56 8.09 20.60
C GLY A 169 -17.82 7.35 19.48
N ASP A 170 -18.51 6.68 18.56
CA ASP A 170 -17.85 6.02 17.43
C ASP A 170 -17.23 7.04 16.47
N LEU A 171 -16.03 6.72 15.97
CA LEU A 171 -15.40 7.43 14.87
C LEU A 171 -16.07 7.02 13.55
N VAL A 172 -16.51 8.02 12.79
CA VAL A 172 -17.14 7.84 11.48
C VAL A 172 -16.50 8.77 10.46
N LEU A 173 -16.39 8.31 9.22
CA LEU A 173 -16.01 9.17 8.10
C LEU A 173 -17.28 9.79 7.52
N CYS A 174 -17.44 11.09 7.72
CA CYS A 174 -18.64 11.83 7.35
C CYS A 174 -18.43 12.67 6.11
N PHE A 175 -19.36 12.53 5.16
CA PHE A 175 -19.49 13.42 4.02
C PHE A 175 -20.08 14.75 4.48
N GLN A 176 -19.30 15.82 4.35
CA GLN A 176 -19.71 17.18 4.65
C GLN A 176 -19.87 17.96 3.34
N GLU A 177 -21.12 18.32 3.03
CA GLU A 177 -21.46 19.16 1.87
C GLU A 177 -21.63 20.62 2.31
N ARG A 178 -20.81 21.50 1.75
CA ARG A 178 -20.89 22.96 1.84
C ARG A 178 -21.11 23.53 0.43
N ARG A 179 -21.38 24.84 0.32
CA ARG A 179 -21.73 25.48 -0.97
C ARG A 179 -20.75 25.18 -2.10
N ASP A 180 -19.46 25.14 -1.79
CA ASP A 180 -18.38 25.01 -2.78
C ASP A 180 -17.52 23.74 -2.59
N GLN A 181 -17.89 22.87 -1.65
CA GLN A 181 -17.03 21.76 -1.22
C GLN A 181 -17.86 20.56 -0.74
N ALA A 182 -17.45 19.36 -1.15
CA ALA A 182 -18.12 18.10 -0.84
C ALA A 182 -17.03 17.08 -0.47
N ILE A 183 -16.75 16.94 0.82
CA ILE A 183 -15.52 16.31 1.31
C ILE A 183 -15.77 15.42 2.52
N TYR A 184 -14.90 14.42 2.72
CA TYR A 184 -14.96 13.47 3.81
C TYR A 184 -14.03 13.85 4.97
N TYR A 185 -14.58 13.94 6.18
CA TYR A 185 -13.85 14.24 7.42
C TYR A 185 -14.12 13.21 8.50
N ASP A 186 -13.15 13.05 9.41
CA ASP A 186 -13.41 12.36 10.68
C ASP A 186 -14.41 13.16 11.52
N ALA A 187 -15.37 12.44 12.09
CA ALA A 187 -16.30 12.96 13.07
C ALA A 187 -16.63 11.88 14.10
N HIS A 188 -17.08 12.32 15.27
CA HIS A 188 -17.55 11.43 16.32
C HIS A 188 -19.06 11.55 16.50
N VAL A 189 -19.74 10.41 16.67
CA VAL A 189 -21.19 10.38 16.92
C VAL A 189 -21.49 10.96 18.31
N VAL A 190 -22.30 12.02 18.37
CA VAL A 190 -22.68 12.70 19.62
C VAL A 190 -24.05 12.24 20.11
N GLU A 191 -25.00 12.07 19.19
CA GLU A 191 -26.38 11.68 19.51
C GLU A 191 -26.93 10.78 18.41
N ILE A 192 -27.79 9.81 18.78
CA ILE A 192 -28.47 8.95 17.82
C ILE A 192 -29.98 8.95 18.08
N LYS A 193 -30.76 9.42 17.10
CA LYS A 193 -32.22 9.33 17.11
C LYS A 193 -32.65 8.16 16.21
N ARG A 194 -32.91 7.02 16.84
CA ARG A 194 -33.37 5.81 16.14
C ARG A 194 -34.79 5.99 15.61
N ARG A 195 -35.03 5.56 14.37
CA ARG A 195 -36.36 5.58 13.73
C ARG A 195 -36.71 4.18 13.22
N LEU A 196 -38.01 3.90 13.08
CA LEU A 196 -38.46 2.69 12.40
C LEU A 196 -38.13 2.77 10.90
N HIS A 197 -37.46 1.74 10.40
CA HIS A 197 -37.14 1.56 8.99
C HIS A 197 -36.93 0.06 8.68
N ASP A 198 -36.87 -0.28 7.39
CA ASP A 198 -36.61 -1.63 6.91
C ASP A 198 -35.22 -1.72 6.26
N ILE A 199 -34.94 -2.86 5.61
CA ILE A 199 -33.69 -3.11 4.91
C ILE A 199 -33.49 -2.23 3.66
N ARG A 200 -34.52 -1.50 3.20
CA ARG A 200 -34.44 -0.68 1.99
C ARG A 200 -33.75 0.66 2.24
N GLY A 201 -33.61 1.07 3.50
CA GLY A 201 -32.89 2.30 3.85
C GLY A 201 -33.00 2.65 5.32
N CYS A 202 -31.92 3.16 5.90
CA CYS A 202 -31.90 3.66 7.27
C CYS A 202 -32.53 5.06 7.33
N ARG A 203 -33.35 5.30 8.36
CA ARG A 203 -33.95 6.62 8.64
C ARG A 203 -33.50 7.22 9.98
N CYS A 204 -32.54 6.57 10.65
CA CYS A 204 -31.98 7.09 11.89
C CYS A 204 -31.28 8.43 11.63
N LEU A 205 -31.31 9.32 12.62
CA LEU A 205 -30.50 10.54 12.59
C LEU A 205 -29.30 10.35 13.49
N PHE A 206 -28.12 10.65 12.97
CA PHE A 206 -26.86 10.63 13.69
C PHE A 206 -26.38 12.07 13.74
N LEU A 207 -26.33 12.65 14.94
CA LEU A 207 -25.67 13.93 15.15
C LEU A 207 -24.19 13.63 15.31
N VAL A 208 -23.35 14.24 14.48
CA VAL A 208 -21.90 14.05 14.53
C VAL A 208 -21.20 15.35 14.87
N ARG A 209 -20.04 15.28 15.50
CA ARG A 209 -19.14 16.41 15.72
C ARG A 209 -17.86 16.20 14.94
N TYR A 210 -17.52 17.13 14.06
CA TYR A 210 -16.33 17.04 13.22
C TYR A 210 -15.05 17.35 13.99
N ASP A 211 -14.01 16.53 13.78
CA ASP A 211 -12.75 16.66 14.51
C ASP A 211 -11.95 17.91 14.10
N HIS A 212 -12.15 18.41 12.87
CA HIS A 212 -11.36 19.50 12.31
C HIS A 212 -11.78 20.89 12.81
N ASP A 213 -13.07 21.10 13.08
CA ASP A 213 -13.62 22.41 13.47
C ASP A 213 -14.61 22.37 14.65
N ASN A 214 -14.87 21.18 15.23
CA ASN A 214 -15.83 20.95 16.31
C ASN A 214 -17.28 21.34 15.98
N THR A 215 -17.60 21.56 14.70
CA THR A 215 -18.99 21.81 14.29
C THR A 215 -19.81 20.53 14.38
N GLU A 216 -21.12 20.69 14.61
CA GLU A 216 -22.07 19.58 14.66
C GLU A 216 -22.99 19.60 13.44
N GLY A 217 -23.33 18.43 12.90
CA GLY A 217 -24.14 18.25 11.70
C GLY A 217 -24.92 16.95 11.67
#